data_AF-A0A119CWS6-F1
#
_entry.id   AF-A0A119CWS6-F1
#
_cell.length_a   1.000
_cell.length_b   1.000
_cell.length_c   1.000
_cell.angle_alpha   90.00
_cell.angle_beta   90.00
_cell.angle_gamma   90.00
#
_symmetry.space_group_name_H-M   'P 1'
#
loop_
_entity.id
_entity.type
_entity.pdbx_description
1 polymer ?
#
loop_
_entity_poly.entity_id
_entity_poly.type
_entity_poly.pdbx_seq_one_letter_code
_entity_poly.pdbx_strand_id
1 'polypeptide(L)'
;MPPRRVVLRGALAVGCGLLLPAALFGCDSKKGENATGAAPAPTDSPATSPDAAAPAEPVKASQASVQYQAQPKGDQKCDGCLHFIAESNTCKVVEGQISPDGWCILWVPKA
;
A
#
# COMPACT_ATOMS: atom_id res chain seq x y z
N MET A 1 29.07 15.68 12.69
CA MET A 1 28.07 16.78 12.61
C MET A 1 26.67 16.20 12.55
N PRO A 2 25.99 16.03 13.71
CA PRO A 2 24.58 15.67 13.81
C PRO A 2 23.66 16.85 13.46
N PRO A 3 22.34 16.65 13.28
CA PRO A 3 21.64 17.03 12.06
C PRO A 3 20.67 18.21 12.21
N ARG A 4 20.34 18.83 11.06
CA ARG A 4 19.41 19.96 10.85
C ARG A 4 17.92 19.63 11.12
N ARG A 5 17.61 18.68 12.01
CA ARG A 5 16.27 18.09 12.22
C ARG A 5 15.34 18.84 13.19
N VAL A 6 15.65 20.08 13.61
CA VAL A 6 14.93 20.67 14.77
C VAL A 6 14.00 21.87 14.46
N VAL A 7 14.02 22.52 13.28
CA VAL A 7 13.42 23.87 13.21
C VAL A 7 12.02 23.99 12.59
N LEU A 8 11.46 23.02 11.86
CA LEU A 8 10.12 23.21 11.24
C LEU A 8 8.99 22.42 11.91
N ARG A 9 8.83 22.62 13.22
CA ARG A 9 7.54 22.49 13.90
C ARG A 9 6.87 23.87 13.92
N GLY A 10 6.09 24.17 12.88
CA GLY A 10 5.27 25.39 12.79
C GLY A 10 3.80 25.01 12.75
N ALA A 11 3.11 25.21 13.86
CA ALA A 11 1.66 25.05 13.99
C ALA A 11 0.91 26.11 13.18
N LEU A 12 -0.13 25.70 12.44
CA LEU A 12 -1.20 26.59 11.97
C LEU A 12 -2.53 25.87 12.12
N ALA A 13 -3.11 26.04 13.31
CA ALA A 13 -4.52 25.85 13.58
C ALA A 13 -5.21 27.21 13.40
N VAL A 14 -5.88 27.41 12.26
CA VAL A 14 -6.87 28.47 12.01
C VAL A 14 -7.82 27.83 10.98
N GLY A 15 -9.01 27.35 11.34
CA GLY A 15 -10.10 28.17 11.84
C GLY A 15 -10.86 28.77 10.65
N CYS A 16 -11.70 27.98 9.98
CA CYS A 16 -12.72 28.47 9.05
C CYS A 16 -14.00 27.66 9.26
N GLY A 17 -14.54 27.76 10.47
CA GLY A 17 -15.95 27.52 10.74
C GLY A 17 -16.75 28.78 10.46
N LEU A 18 -18.04 28.60 10.15
CA LEU A 18 -19.07 29.59 9.77
C LEU A 18 -18.98 29.93 8.27
N LEU A 19 -19.88 29.49 7.38
CA LEU A 19 -21.33 29.63 7.44
C LEU A 19 -22.00 28.63 6.47
N LEU A 20 -22.80 27.69 6.97
CA LEU A 20 -24.03 27.27 6.29
C LEU A 20 -25.12 27.11 7.36
N PRO A 21 -26.09 28.04 7.44
CA PRO A 21 -27.11 28.06 8.47
C PRO A 21 -28.16 26.97 8.25
N ALA A 22 -28.68 26.52 9.39
CA ALA A 22 -29.72 25.53 9.58
C ALA A 22 -30.97 25.76 8.72
N ALA A 23 -31.45 24.70 8.09
CA ALA A 23 -32.83 24.25 8.28
C ALA A 23 -33.03 22.85 7.67
N LEU A 24 -33.78 22.03 8.42
CA LEU A 24 -34.55 20.85 8.02
C LEU A 24 -33.91 19.46 8.27
N PHE A 25 -34.69 18.66 9.03
CA PHE A 25 -34.52 17.25 9.44
C PHE A 25 -33.51 17.03 10.60
N GLY A 26 -33.88 16.89 11.87
CA GLY A 26 -35.13 16.45 12.49
C GLY A 26 -35.06 14.97 12.89
N CYS A 27 -34.76 14.69 14.17
CA CYS A 27 -34.90 13.40 14.90
C CYS A 27 -34.06 12.22 14.38
N ASP A 28 -33.52 11.29 15.16
CA ASP A 28 -33.49 10.96 16.57
C ASP A 28 -32.45 9.83 16.71
N SER A 29 -31.94 9.62 17.92
CA SER A 29 -31.43 8.31 18.36
C SER A 29 -30.09 7.77 17.81
N LYS A 30 -29.09 7.90 18.70
CA LYS A 30 -28.65 6.77 19.56
C LYS A 30 -27.16 6.46 19.49
N LYS A 31 -26.49 7.09 20.45
CA LYS A 31 -25.35 6.61 21.24
C LYS A 31 -25.39 5.10 21.51
N GLY A 32 -24.23 4.47 21.50
CA GLY A 32 -23.97 3.21 22.21
C GLY A 32 -22.87 2.40 21.53
N GLU A 33 -21.62 2.50 21.96
CA GLU A 33 -21.03 1.73 23.06
C GLU A 33 -21.03 0.21 22.82
N ASN A 34 -19.80 -0.27 22.65
CA ASN A 34 -19.33 -1.63 22.74
C ASN A 34 -19.77 -2.29 24.05
N ALA A 35 -20.48 -3.41 23.96
CA ALA A 35 -20.61 -4.38 25.04
C ALA A 35 -20.82 -5.79 24.47
N THR A 36 -19.75 -6.59 24.56
CA THR A 36 -19.78 -8.06 24.74
C THR A 36 -20.76 -8.41 25.89
N GLY A 37 -21.50 -9.51 25.97
CA GLY A 37 -21.64 -10.76 25.23
C GLY A 37 -22.40 -11.73 26.17
N ALA A 38 -23.29 -12.60 25.66
CA ALA A 38 -23.74 -13.83 26.34
C ALA A 38 -24.46 -14.75 25.34
N ALA A 39 -23.94 -15.98 25.20
CA ALA A 39 -24.42 -17.07 24.34
C ALA A 39 -25.49 -17.93 25.09
N PRO A 40 -26.19 -18.93 24.50
CA PRO A 40 -25.62 -20.06 23.73
C PRO A 40 -26.38 -20.53 22.46
N ALA A 41 -25.70 -21.42 21.72
CA ALA A 41 -26.05 -22.10 20.46
C ALA A 41 -27.28 -23.06 20.57
N PRO A 42 -27.81 -23.71 19.49
CA PRO A 42 -27.04 -24.55 18.55
C PRO A 42 -27.53 -24.60 17.08
N THR A 43 -26.85 -25.43 16.29
CA THR A 43 -27.22 -25.97 14.95
C THR A 43 -27.12 -24.96 13.79
N ASP A 44 -26.46 -25.20 12.67
CA ASP A 44 -26.06 -26.44 12.00
C ASP A 44 -24.90 -26.07 11.07
N SER A 45 -23.86 -26.89 10.99
CA SER A 45 -22.85 -26.77 9.93
C SER A 45 -23.45 -27.25 8.61
N PRO A 46 -23.07 -26.63 7.49
CA PRO A 46 -22.29 -27.48 6.60
C PRO A 46 -20.94 -26.86 6.27
N ALA A 47 -19.96 -27.77 6.34
CA ALA A 47 -18.90 -27.94 5.37
C ALA A 47 -18.10 -26.69 4.96
N THR A 48 -16.87 -26.64 5.50
CA THR A 48 -15.64 -26.45 4.75
C THR A 48 -15.83 -26.55 3.23
N SER A 49 -15.96 -25.41 2.56
CA SER A 49 -15.49 -25.30 1.18
C SER A 49 -13.97 -25.12 1.26
N PRO A 50 -13.15 -26.03 0.71
CA PRO A 50 -11.81 -25.65 0.32
C PRO A 50 -12.03 -24.70 -0.86
N ASP A 51 -12.08 -23.39 -0.58
CA ASP A 51 -11.98 -22.40 -1.66
C ASP A 51 -10.74 -22.80 -2.45
N ALA A 52 -11.01 -23.21 -3.68
CA ALA A 52 -10.04 -23.75 -4.60
C ALA A 52 -8.85 -22.81 -4.56
N ALA A 53 -7.70 -23.32 -4.12
CA ALA A 53 -6.47 -22.55 -4.10
C ALA A 53 -6.23 -22.05 -5.52
N ALA A 54 -6.65 -20.81 -5.78
CA ALA A 54 -6.30 -20.10 -6.99
C ALA A 54 -4.78 -20.15 -7.07
N PRO A 55 -4.21 -20.37 -8.28
CA PRO A 55 -2.77 -20.41 -8.43
C PRO A 55 -2.19 -19.16 -7.77
N ALA A 56 -1.43 -19.36 -6.70
CA ALA A 56 -0.78 -18.28 -5.99
C ALA A 56 0.33 -17.76 -6.91
N GLU A 57 0.05 -16.66 -7.60
CA GLU A 57 1.07 -15.91 -8.31
C GLU A 57 2.22 -15.61 -7.33
N PRO A 58 3.49 -15.73 -7.79
CA PRO A 58 4.62 -15.43 -6.93
C PRO A 58 4.50 -14.01 -6.40
N VAL A 59 4.52 -13.86 -5.07
CA VAL A 59 4.43 -12.57 -4.41
C VAL A 59 5.63 -11.71 -4.80
N LYS A 60 5.38 -10.62 -5.52
CA LYS A 60 6.40 -9.65 -5.93
C LYS A 60 6.56 -8.59 -4.84
N ALA A 61 7.73 -7.98 -4.78
CA ALA A 61 7.99 -6.86 -3.87
C ALA A 61 7.44 -5.55 -4.46
N SER A 62 6.81 -4.73 -3.63
CA SER A 62 6.37 -3.39 -4.06
C SER A 62 7.55 -2.47 -4.36
N GLN A 63 7.37 -1.51 -5.29
CA GLN A 63 8.43 -0.58 -5.70
C GLN A 63 9.08 0.17 -4.52
N ALA A 64 8.28 0.56 -3.53
CA ALA A 64 8.77 1.27 -2.34
C ALA A 64 9.71 0.41 -1.48
N SER A 65 9.44 -0.90 -1.32
CA SER A 65 10.24 -1.76 -0.46
C SER A 65 11.62 -2.07 -1.06
N VAL A 66 11.74 -2.00 -2.39
CA VAL A 66 12.99 -2.23 -3.12
C VAL A 66 13.69 -0.93 -3.52
N GLN A 67 13.23 0.22 -3.02
CA GLN A 67 13.77 1.54 -3.36
C GLN A 67 13.88 1.74 -4.88
N TYR A 68 12.83 1.34 -5.60
CA TYR A 68 12.79 1.52 -7.04
C TYR A 68 12.84 3.01 -7.40
N GLN A 69 13.61 3.33 -8.42
CA GLN A 69 13.74 4.64 -9.03
C GLN A 69 13.61 4.49 -10.55
N ALA A 70 13.03 5.49 -11.21
CA ALA A 70 12.84 5.48 -12.66
C ALA A 70 14.12 5.82 -13.45
N GLN A 71 15.17 6.27 -12.76
CA GLN A 71 16.47 6.62 -13.31
C GLN A 71 17.54 5.60 -12.90
N PRO A 72 18.67 5.50 -13.64
CA PRO A 72 19.69 4.51 -13.36
C PRO A 72 20.51 4.87 -12.11
N LYS A 73 21.23 3.88 -11.56
CA LYS A 73 22.19 4.09 -10.48
C LYS A 73 23.61 3.82 -10.97
N GLY A 74 24.26 4.87 -11.47
CA GLY A 74 25.50 4.72 -12.24
C GLY A 74 25.20 3.94 -13.52
N ASP A 75 25.96 2.87 -13.77
CA ASP A 75 25.77 2.00 -14.93
C ASP A 75 24.67 0.95 -14.73
N GLN A 76 24.08 0.88 -13.53
CA GLN A 76 23.06 -0.11 -13.20
C GLN A 76 21.68 0.39 -13.64
N LYS A 77 21.09 -0.29 -14.63
CA LYS A 77 19.73 -0.04 -15.10
C LYS A 77 18.96 -1.33 -15.36
N CYS A 78 17.63 -1.25 -15.33
CA CYS A 78 16.72 -2.37 -15.52
C CYS A 78 16.94 -3.09 -16.87
N ASP A 79 17.26 -2.37 -17.94
CA ASP A 79 17.61 -2.97 -19.24
C ASP A 79 18.81 -3.93 -19.15
N GLY A 80 19.76 -3.66 -18.24
CA GLY A 80 20.87 -4.55 -17.92
C GLY A 80 20.60 -5.56 -16.80
N CYS A 81 19.37 -5.61 -16.26
CA CYS A 81 19.02 -6.44 -15.10
C CYS A 81 18.43 -7.81 -15.51
N LEU A 82 18.81 -8.90 -14.83
CA LEU A 82 18.35 -10.27 -15.08
C LEU A 82 16.85 -10.48 -14.77
N HIS A 83 16.27 -9.61 -13.94
CA HIS A 83 14.85 -9.68 -13.56
C HIS A 83 13.91 -8.90 -14.48
N PHE A 84 14.43 -8.00 -15.31
CA PHE A 84 13.62 -7.17 -16.21
C PHE A 84 13.08 -8.00 -17.38
N ILE A 85 11.79 -7.81 -17.68
CA ILE A 85 11.06 -8.43 -18.78
C ILE A 85 10.74 -7.32 -19.79
N ALA A 86 11.53 -7.23 -20.85
CA ALA A 86 11.50 -6.12 -21.79
C ALA A 86 10.21 -6.06 -22.61
N GLU A 87 9.61 -7.22 -22.90
CA GLU A 87 8.40 -7.35 -23.72
C GLU A 87 7.19 -6.65 -23.09
N SER A 88 7.15 -6.59 -21.76
CA SER A 88 6.03 -6.03 -21.01
C SER A 88 6.39 -4.81 -20.16
N ASN A 89 7.66 -4.40 -20.14
CA ASN A 89 8.17 -3.39 -19.20
C ASN A 89 7.80 -3.72 -17.74
N THR A 90 8.02 -4.98 -17.33
CA THR A 90 7.77 -5.46 -15.96
C THR A 90 9.02 -6.13 -15.37
N CYS A 91 8.94 -6.50 -14.10
CA CYS A 91 10.00 -7.24 -13.40
C CYS A 91 9.45 -8.55 -12.82
N LYS A 92 10.30 -9.59 -12.79
CA LYS A 92 10.00 -10.89 -12.18
C LYS A 92 9.72 -10.78 -10.68
N VAL A 93 10.35 -9.83 -10.00
CA VAL A 93 10.34 -9.71 -8.53
C VAL A 93 9.82 -8.37 -8.01
N VAL A 94 9.54 -7.40 -8.89
CA VAL A 94 9.00 -6.08 -8.51
C VAL A 94 7.64 -5.86 -9.15
N GLU A 95 6.69 -5.36 -8.37
CA GLU A 95 5.35 -5.01 -8.82
C GLU A 95 5.33 -3.75 -9.71
N GLY A 96 4.29 -3.65 -10.54
CA GLY A 96 4.04 -2.47 -11.37
C GLY A 96 4.88 -2.40 -12.65
N GLN A 97 4.76 -1.27 -13.36
CA GLN A 97 5.54 -0.97 -14.56
C GLN A 97 6.97 -0.56 -14.19
N ILE A 98 7.92 -1.00 -15.01
CA ILE A 98 9.35 -0.83 -14.81
C ILE A 98 9.95 -0.16 -16.04
N SER A 99 10.62 0.97 -15.82
CA SER A 99 11.37 1.67 -16.84
C SER A 99 12.64 0.88 -17.18
N PRO A 100 13.03 0.74 -18.47
CA PRO A 100 14.34 0.16 -18.83
C PRO A 100 15.52 0.96 -18.25
N ASP A 101 15.34 2.26 -18.03
CA ASP A 101 16.33 3.13 -17.38
C ASP A 101 16.22 3.15 -15.85
N GLY A 102 15.26 2.41 -15.26
CA GLY A 102 15.07 2.36 -13.81
C GLY A 102 16.14 1.57 -13.07
N TRP A 103 16.08 1.57 -11.74
CA TRP A 103 16.92 0.77 -10.86
C TRP A 103 16.19 0.43 -9.56
N CYS A 104 16.51 -0.70 -8.93
CA CYS A 104 16.09 -1.03 -7.57
C CYS A 104 17.20 -1.80 -6.85
N ILE A 105 17.10 -1.98 -5.53
CA ILE A 105 18.13 -2.69 -4.73
C ILE A 105 18.31 -4.16 -5.12
N LEU A 106 17.34 -4.77 -5.81
CA LEU A 106 17.40 -6.15 -6.29
C LEU A 106 18.05 -6.27 -7.67
N TRP A 107 18.73 -5.22 -8.15
CA TRP A 107 19.41 -5.25 -9.44
C TRP A 107 20.49 -6.34 -9.48
N VAL A 108 20.48 -7.15 -10.54
CA VAL A 108 21.48 -8.18 -10.84
C VAL A 108 21.83 -8.09 -12.32
N PRO A 109 23.10 -7.99 -12.72
CA PRO A 109 23.47 -7.88 -14.13
C PRO A 109 23.03 -9.11 -14.91
N LYS A 110 22.64 -8.92 -16.17
CA LYS A 110 22.56 -10.00 -17.16
C LYS A 110 23.97 -10.57 -17.39
N ALA A 111 24.09 -11.88 -17.52
CA ALA A 111 25.34 -12.57 -17.86
C ALA A 111 25.71 -12.36 -19.33
#